data_AF-A0A351M0I8-F1
#
_entry.id   AF-A0A351M0I8-F1
#
_cell.length_a   1.000
_cell.length_b   1.000
_cell.length_c   1.000
_cell.angle_alpha   90.00
_cell.angle_beta   90.00
_cell.angle_gamma   90.00
#
_symmetry.space_group_name_H-M   'P 1'
#
loop_
_entity.id
_entity.type
_entity.pdbx_description
1 polymer ?
#
loop_
_entity_poly.entity_id
_entity_poly.type
_entity_poly.pdbx_seq_one_letter_code
_entity_poly.pdbx_strand_id
1 'polypeptide(L)'
;MVMTRERRRASHGDEPGPGATGPASDGAGRHVDPDALAEDAVAVVARWLTKAHSSETPTERRSTDRMRAIIADPGGIGFTMRFVDRVARHRQDVLAAEQLVRLVTDRDLPGFLGRMDRLMLQVGAR
;
A
#
# COMPACT_ATOMS: atom_id res chain seq x y z
N MET A 1 -23.11 27.50 -42.78
CA MET A 1 -23.51 28.85 -42.33
C MET A 1 -22.33 29.40 -41.54
N VAL A 2 -21.27 29.94 -42.18
CA VAL A 2 -21.08 31.36 -42.60
C VAL A 2 -21.35 32.28 -41.39
N MET A 3 -20.40 33.01 -40.76
CA MET A 3 -19.30 33.92 -41.21
C MET A 3 -18.12 33.83 -40.19
N THR A 4 -16.82 33.85 -40.49
CA THR A 4 -15.91 34.75 -41.25
C THR A 4 -15.60 36.10 -40.59
N ARG A 5 -14.38 36.21 -40.00
CA ARG A 5 -13.39 37.34 -39.94
C ARG A 5 -13.87 38.74 -39.47
N GLU A 6 -13.08 39.66 -38.93
CA GLU A 6 -11.64 39.93 -38.96
C GLU A 6 -11.24 40.98 -37.88
N ARG A 7 -10.02 40.83 -37.36
CA ARG A 7 -9.00 41.82 -36.95
C ARG A 7 -9.42 43.26 -36.55
N ARG A 8 -8.84 43.72 -35.42
CA ARG A 8 -8.00 44.93 -35.41
C ARG A 8 -6.94 44.88 -34.30
N ARG A 9 -5.66 45.01 -34.70
CA ARG A 9 -4.48 45.28 -33.87
C ARG A 9 -4.27 46.80 -33.84
N ALA A 10 -4.00 47.38 -32.68
CA ALA A 10 -3.30 48.66 -32.57
C ALA A 10 -2.59 48.74 -31.21
N SER A 11 -1.31 49.08 -31.27
CA SER A 11 -0.34 49.18 -30.19
C SER A 11 -0.29 50.61 -29.64
N HIS A 12 -0.11 50.79 -28.32
CA HIS A 12 0.53 51.99 -27.77
C HIS A 12 0.81 51.85 -26.26
N GLY A 13 2.00 52.24 -25.81
CA GLY A 13 2.26 52.51 -24.39
C GLY A 13 3.50 51.82 -23.82
N ASP A 14 4.63 52.47 -24.01
CA ASP A 14 5.91 52.26 -23.33
C ASP A 14 5.79 52.74 -21.87
N GLU A 15 5.98 51.87 -20.88
CA GLU A 15 6.10 52.24 -19.46
C GLU A 15 7.33 51.53 -18.87
N PRO A 16 8.42 52.25 -18.54
CA PRO A 16 9.56 51.66 -17.87
C PRO A 16 9.20 51.36 -16.41
N GLY A 17 9.12 50.08 -16.07
CA GLY A 17 8.82 49.63 -14.70
C GLY A 17 9.91 50.07 -13.71
N PRO A 18 9.54 50.59 -12.52
CA PRO A 18 10.52 50.85 -11.47
C PRO A 18 10.96 49.50 -10.88
N GLY A 19 12.24 49.19 -11.09
CA GLY A 19 12.90 48.06 -10.47
C GLY A 19 13.11 48.22 -8.97
N ALA A 20 13.46 47.09 -8.36
CA ALA A 20 14.06 46.91 -7.03
C ALA A 20 13.20 47.40 -5.84
N THR A 21 12.60 46.51 -5.06
CA THR A 21 13.30 45.50 -4.27
C THR A 21 12.32 44.37 -3.99
N GLY A 22 12.37 43.29 -4.78
CA GLY A 22 11.94 42.02 -4.22
C GLY A 22 12.87 41.70 -3.05
N PRO A 23 12.40 41.15 -1.92
CA PRO A 23 13.32 40.61 -0.92
C PRO A 23 14.10 39.48 -1.59
N ALA A 24 15.27 39.84 -2.13
CA ALA A 24 16.32 38.92 -2.47
C ALA A 24 16.82 38.34 -1.14
N SER A 25 16.85 37.01 -1.11
CA SER A 25 17.53 36.20 -0.10
C SER A 25 16.78 35.93 1.20
N ASP A 26 15.63 35.24 1.10
CA ASP A 26 15.21 34.27 2.14
C ASP A 26 15.63 32.82 1.77
N GLY A 27 16.45 32.69 0.74
CA GLY A 27 17.03 31.43 0.25
C GLY A 27 18.45 31.17 0.77
N ALA A 28 18.88 31.84 1.85
CA ALA A 28 20.11 31.48 2.55
C ALA A 28 19.85 30.18 3.32
N GLY A 29 20.00 29.05 2.61
CA GLY A 29 20.12 27.69 3.13
C GLY A 29 19.31 27.44 4.39
N ARG A 30 18.02 27.09 4.23
CA ARG A 30 17.28 26.39 5.28
C ARG A 30 17.99 25.05 5.47
N HIS A 31 19.07 25.04 6.25
CA HIS A 31 19.79 23.85 6.64
C HIS A 31 18.80 23.04 7.46
N VAL A 32 18.15 22.10 6.79
CA VAL A 32 17.31 21.11 7.43
C VAL A 32 18.26 20.21 8.20
N ASP A 33 18.19 20.30 9.52
CA ASP A 33 18.84 19.33 10.38
C ASP A 33 18.16 17.97 10.14
N PRO A 34 18.88 16.99 9.58
CA PRO A 34 18.29 15.69 9.26
C PRO A 34 17.79 14.96 10.51
N ASP A 35 18.43 15.18 11.67
CA ASP A 35 18.06 14.51 12.91
C ASP A 35 16.76 15.10 13.45
N ALA A 36 16.64 16.43 13.46
CA ALA A 36 15.39 17.11 13.82
C ALA A 36 14.23 16.73 12.90
N LEU A 37 14.49 16.60 11.59
CA LEU A 37 13.46 16.16 10.64
C LEU A 37 13.04 14.70 10.87
N ALA A 38 14.00 13.82 11.21
CA ALA A 38 13.71 12.41 11.52
C ALA A 38 12.87 12.29 12.80
N GLU A 39 13.19 13.06 13.84
CA GLU A 39 12.41 13.11 15.09
C GLU A 39 10.99 13.60 14.85
N ASP A 40 10.81 14.66 14.06
CA ASP A 40 9.48 15.16 13.68
C ASP A 40 8.68 14.10 12.92
N ALA A 41 9.31 13.38 11.99
CA ALA A 41 8.66 12.30 11.25
C ALA A 41 8.23 11.16 12.18
N VAL A 42 9.09 10.75 13.12
CA VAL A 42 8.77 9.74 14.14
C VAL A 42 7.60 10.20 15.01
N ALA A 43 7.58 11.46 15.46
CA ALA A 43 6.50 12.02 16.26
C ALA A 43 5.16 12.04 15.50
N VAL A 44 5.18 12.35 14.20
CA VAL A 44 4.01 12.28 13.33
C VAL A 44 3.49 10.85 13.21
N VAL A 45 4.36 9.88 12.93
CA VAL A 45 3.97 8.47 12.82
C VAL A 45 3.45 7.93 14.15
N ALA A 46 4.09 8.24 15.27
CA ALA A 46 3.65 7.82 16.61
C ALA A 46 2.24 8.33 16.93
N ARG A 47 1.92 9.58 16.57
CA ARG A 47 0.57 10.14 16.68
C ARG A 47 -0.44 9.39 15.82
N TRP A 48 -0.09 9.07 14.57
CA TRP A 48 -0.97 8.30 13.68
C TRP A 48 -1.24 6.90 14.23
N LEU A 49 -0.21 6.20 14.71
CA LEU A 49 -0.35 4.86 15.30
C LEU A 49 -1.22 4.89 16.56
N THR A 50 -1.03 5.89 17.41
CA THR A 50 -1.85 6.09 18.62
C THR A 50 -3.32 6.31 18.25
N LYS A 51 -3.57 7.21 17.29
CA LYS A 51 -4.94 7.48 16.82
C LYS A 51 -5.58 6.23 16.20
N ALA A 52 -4.84 5.52 15.35
CA ALA A 52 -5.32 4.28 14.72
C ALA A 52 -5.67 3.21 15.77
N HIS A 53 -4.82 3.01 16.78
CA HIS A 53 -5.10 2.06 17.88
C HIS A 53 -6.31 2.49 18.71
N SER A 54 -6.48 3.79 18.97
CA SER A 54 -7.59 4.29 19.79
C SER A 54 -8.97 4.07 19.17
N SER A 55 -9.03 3.96 17.84
CA SER A 55 -10.26 3.71 17.08
C SER A 55 -10.35 2.29 16.51
N GLU A 56 -9.41 1.41 16.82
CA GLU A 56 -9.36 0.06 16.26
C GLU A 56 -10.47 -0.82 16.82
N THR A 57 -11.25 -1.42 15.92
CA THR A 57 -12.31 -2.36 16.28
C THR A 57 -11.74 -3.76 16.58
N PRO A 58 -12.46 -4.59 17.37
CA PRO A 58 -12.04 -5.97 17.61
C PRO A 58 -11.90 -6.81 16.33
N THR A 59 -12.69 -6.52 15.29
CA THR A 59 -12.62 -7.23 14.01
C THR A 59 -11.36 -6.86 13.22
N GLU A 60 -10.99 -5.58 13.21
CA GLU A 60 -9.74 -5.12 12.60
C GLU A 60 -8.54 -5.72 13.32
N ARG A 61 -8.52 -5.68 14.66
CA ARG A 61 -7.45 -6.31 15.46
C ARG A 61 -7.24 -7.78 15.09
N ARG A 62 -8.32 -8.58 15.08
CA ARG A 62 -8.24 -10.00 14.70
C ARG A 62 -7.74 -10.21 13.27
N SER A 63 -8.10 -9.32 12.35
CA SER A 63 -7.66 -9.41 10.95
C SER A 63 -6.17 -9.09 10.82
N THR A 64 -5.70 -8.06 11.51
CA THR A 64 -4.28 -7.71 11.63
C THR A 64 -3.48 -8.84 12.27
N ASP A 65 -3.97 -9.43 13.36
CA ASP A 65 -3.31 -10.56 14.03
C ASP A 65 -3.19 -11.78 13.10
N ARG A 66 -4.22 -12.07 12.30
CA ARG A 66 -4.17 -13.15 11.32
C ARG A 66 -3.11 -12.88 10.23
N MET A 67 -3.04 -11.65 9.71
CA MET A 67 -1.99 -11.26 8.76
C MET A 67 -0.60 -11.38 9.38
N ARG A 68 -0.43 -10.93 10.63
CA ARG A 68 0.82 -11.06 11.38
C ARG A 68 1.22 -12.53 11.55
N ALA A 69 0.27 -13.41 11.85
CA ALA A 69 0.54 -14.85 11.98
C ALA A 69 1.06 -15.46 10.68
N ILE A 70 0.54 -15.06 9.51
CA ILE A 70 1.03 -15.52 8.21
C ILE A 70 2.47 -15.04 7.96
N ILE A 71 2.76 -13.77 8.26
CA ILE A 71 4.08 -13.16 8.02
C ILE A 71 5.15 -13.70 8.98
N ALA A 72 4.79 -13.94 10.24
CA ALA A 72 5.70 -14.43 11.26
C ALA A 72 6.01 -15.94 11.12
N ASP A 73 5.21 -16.68 10.36
CA ASP A 73 5.40 -18.10 10.11
C ASP A 73 6.48 -18.33 9.03
N PRO A 74 7.58 -19.07 9.32
CA PRO A 74 8.63 -19.35 8.35
C PRO A 74 8.15 -19.98 7.04
N GLY A 75 7.05 -20.76 7.07
CA GLY A 75 6.43 -21.37 5.90
C GLY A 75 5.21 -20.62 5.37
N GLY A 76 4.72 -19.61 6.10
CA GLY A 76 3.40 -19.01 5.89
C GLY A 76 3.25 -18.28 4.56
N ILE A 77 4.20 -17.38 4.27
CA ILE A 77 4.21 -16.61 3.01
C ILE A 77 4.35 -17.54 1.80
N GLY A 78 5.28 -18.51 1.88
CA GLY A 78 5.53 -19.45 0.79
C GLY A 78 4.32 -20.34 0.48
N PHE A 79 3.64 -20.83 1.51
CA PHE A 79 2.39 -21.57 1.34
C PHE A 79 1.30 -20.70 0.70
N THR A 80 1.09 -19.48 1.24
CA THR A 80 0.04 -18.57 0.77
C THR A 80 0.24 -18.20 -0.70
N MET A 81 1.48 -17.90 -1.12
CA MET A 81 1.77 -17.56 -2.51
C MET A 81 1.50 -18.73 -3.46
N ARG A 82 1.89 -19.96 -3.07
CA ARG A 82 1.58 -21.16 -3.87
C ARG A 82 0.08 -21.46 -3.93
N PHE A 83 -0.64 -21.28 -2.82
CA PHE A 83 -2.09 -21.44 -2.79
C PHE A 83 -2.78 -20.46 -3.75
N VAL A 84 -2.42 -19.18 -3.67
CA VAL A 84 -3.02 -18.14 -4.54
C VAL A 84 -2.71 -18.41 -6.00
N ASP A 85 -1.45 -18.71 -6.32
CA ASP A 85 -1.00 -18.95 -7.70
C ASP A 85 -1.64 -20.21 -8.31
N ARG A 86 -1.65 -21.32 -7.56
CA ARG A 86 -2.04 -22.63 -8.09
C ARG A 86 -3.53 -22.96 -7.92
N VAL A 87 -4.20 -22.40 -6.92
CA VAL A 87 -5.58 -22.73 -6.55
C VAL A 87 -6.49 -21.53 -6.73
N ALA A 88 -6.29 -20.45 -5.97
CA ALA A 88 -7.27 -19.35 -5.93
C ALA A 88 -7.37 -18.57 -7.26
N ARG A 89 -6.26 -18.45 -8.00
CA ARG A 89 -6.21 -17.79 -9.31
C ARG A 89 -6.62 -18.71 -10.45
N HIS A 90 -6.82 -20.00 -10.19
CA HIS A 90 -7.05 -20.98 -11.23
C HIS A 90 -8.46 -20.84 -11.83
N ARG A 91 -8.57 -20.90 -13.17
CA ARG A 91 -9.85 -20.69 -13.88
C ARG A 91 -10.72 -21.95 -14.02
N GLN A 92 -10.16 -23.11 -13.70
CA GLN A 92 -10.79 -24.42 -13.91
C GLN A 92 -10.85 -25.15 -12.57
N ASP A 93 -12.05 -25.37 -12.05
CA ASP A 93 -12.24 -25.85 -10.68
C ASP A 93 -11.63 -27.24 -10.45
N VAL A 94 -11.74 -28.14 -11.44
CA VAL A 94 -11.19 -29.50 -11.37
C VAL A 94 -9.67 -29.48 -11.21
N LEU A 95 -8.98 -28.69 -12.03
CA LEU A 95 -7.53 -28.55 -11.95
C LEU A 95 -7.11 -27.81 -10.67
N ALA A 96 -7.92 -26.85 -10.19
CA ALA A 96 -7.66 -26.17 -8.92
C ALA A 96 -7.70 -27.16 -7.74
N ALA A 97 -8.65 -28.09 -7.74
CA ALA A 97 -8.75 -29.14 -6.74
C ALA A 97 -7.54 -30.10 -6.78
N GLU A 98 -7.11 -30.54 -7.96
CA GLU A 98 -5.88 -31.35 -8.10
C GLU A 98 -4.64 -30.63 -7.56
N GLN A 99 -4.54 -29.33 -7.85
CA GLN A 99 -3.43 -28.51 -7.37
C GLN A 99 -3.50 -28.26 -5.86
N LEU A 100 -4.69 -28.18 -5.29
CA LEU A 100 -4.91 -28.12 -3.84
C LEU A 100 -4.45 -29.42 -3.16
N VAL A 101 -4.85 -30.57 -3.70
CA VAL A 101 -4.43 -31.90 -3.21
C VAL A 101 -2.91 -32.00 -3.17
N ARG A 102 -2.23 -31.64 -4.26
CA ARG A 102 -0.77 -31.61 -4.34
C ARG A 102 -0.17 -30.65 -3.32
N LEU A 103 -0.70 -29.43 -3.22
CA LEU A 103 -0.19 -28.43 -2.29
C LEU A 103 -0.24 -28.89 -0.82
N VAL A 104 -1.28 -29.62 -0.44
CA VAL A 104 -1.49 -30.12 0.92
C VAL A 104 -0.70 -31.40 1.20
N THR A 105 -0.47 -32.24 0.19
CA THR A 105 0.22 -33.53 0.35
C THR A 105 1.74 -33.41 0.26
N ASP A 106 2.25 -32.48 -0.55
CA ASP A 106 3.69 -32.37 -0.83
C ASP A 106 4.52 -31.84 0.35
N ARG A 107 3.91 -31.12 1.31
CA ARG A 107 4.60 -30.48 2.44
C ARG A 107 3.70 -30.31 3.66
N ASP A 108 4.33 -30.15 4.82
CA ASP A 108 3.63 -29.80 6.05
C ASP A 108 2.85 -28.49 5.95
N LEU A 109 1.67 -28.47 6.58
CA LEU A 109 0.84 -27.28 6.66
C LEU A 109 1.43 -26.28 7.66
N PRO A 110 1.47 -24.97 7.29
CA PRO A 110 2.08 -23.93 8.11
C PRO A 110 1.39 -23.74 9.48
N GLY A 111 2.18 -23.28 10.45
CA GLY A 111 1.82 -22.92 11.83
C GLY A 111 0.63 -21.96 11.93
N PHE A 112 0.54 -20.99 11.03
CA PHE A 112 -0.52 -19.98 11.04
C PHE A 112 -1.92 -20.56 10.81
N LEU A 113 -2.03 -21.72 10.15
CA LEU A 113 -3.29 -22.41 9.98
C LEU A 113 -3.68 -23.06 11.32
N GLY A 114 -4.79 -22.62 11.89
CA GLY A 114 -5.33 -23.22 13.11
C GLY A 114 -5.65 -24.70 12.89
N ARG A 115 -5.80 -25.46 13.98
CA ARG A 115 -6.10 -26.90 13.92
C ARG A 115 -7.32 -27.22 13.05
N MET A 116 -8.38 -26.41 13.16
CA MET A 116 -9.60 -26.58 12.36
C MET A 116 -9.37 -26.26 10.88
N ASP A 117 -8.64 -25.19 10.57
CA ASP A 117 -8.33 -24.81 9.18
C ASP A 117 -7.49 -25.90 8.50
N ARG A 118 -6.52 -26.47 9.22
CA ARG A 118 -5.73 -27.61 8.72
C ARG A 118 -6.60 -28.82 8.42
N LEU A 119 -7.53 -29.15 9.32
CA LEU A 119 -8.44 -30.28 9.13
C LEU A 119 -9.34 -30.04 7.92
N MET A 120 -9.96 -28.87 7.81
CA MET A 120 -10.80 -28.53 6.66
C MET A 120 -10.02 -28.58 5.35
N LEU A 121 -8.77 -28.10 5.35
CA LEU A 121 -7.91 -28.13 4.18
C LEU A 121 -7.51 -29.57 3.80
N GLN A 122 -7.22 -30.43 4.79
CA GLN A 122 -6.94 -31.85 4.56
C GLN A 122 -8.16 -32.60 4.03
N VAL A 123 -9.36 -32.28 4.54
CA VAL A 123 -10.62 -32.87 4.06
C VAL A 123 -10.92 -32.40 2.63
N GLY A 124 -10.71 -31.12 2.32
CA GLY A 124 -10.90 -30.59 0.97
C GLY A 124 -9.82 -30.99 -0.04
N ALA A 125 -8.70 -31.54 0.43
CA ALA A 125 -7.60 -32.07 -0.37
C ALA A 125 -7.71 -33.59 -0.59
N ARG A 126 -8.90 -34.17 -0.39
CA ARG A 126 -9.17 -35.60 -0.54
C ARG A 126 -10.21 -35.88 -1.61
#